data_AF-A0A1C0VNM8-F1
#
_entry.id   AF-A0A1C0VNM8-F1
#
_cell.length_a   1.000
_cell.length_b   1.000
_cell.length_c   1.000
_cell.angle_alpha   90.00
_cell.angle_beta   90.00
_cell.angle_gamma   90.00
#
_symmetry.space_group_name_H-M   'P 1'
#
loop_
_entity.id
_entity.type
_entity.pdbx_description
1 polymer ?
#
loop_
_entity_poly.entity_id
_entity_poly.type
_entity_poly.pdbx_seq_one_letter_code
_entity_poly.pdbx_strand_id
1 'polypeptide(L)'
;MVNSLILSLETIASFQKSIEILEKSLNDANPQDELVAEIIELKNSGLISISKLKEDVIKLQYNLHKVTKMVIVLREKTQFNQLPILLFIRYSFLLKAMLDQVHDFSLIKNKNITEIFLGLTLAALKTYQIIKEASSLVYPQNEKYILAETGKHLIQSIFQASVQFNVIAEDFVESLDIEEDSIPQESEAMLISLASTKKWDWVYRNLA
;
A
#
# COMPACT_ATOMS: atom_id res chain seq x y z
N MET A 1 17.82 25.16 41.72
CA MET A 1 17.63 23.69 41.78
C MET A 1 17.87 23.14 40.40
N VAL A 2 18.96 22.42 40.21
CA VAL A 2 19.21 21.68 38.96
C VAL A 2 18.32 20.44 39.03
N ASN A 3 17.23 20.41 38.25
CA ASN A 3 16.50 19.17 38.04
C ASN A 3 17.42 18.24 37.25
N SER A 4 18.22 17.42 37.95
CA SER A 4 18.86 16.28 37.31
C SER A 4 17.72 15.38 36.86
N LEU A 5 17.50 15.31 35.55
CA LEU A 5 16.53 14.43 34.92
C LEU A 5 17.06 13.01 35.11
N ILE A 6 16.73 12.40 36.25
CA ILE A 6 17.12 11.02 36.55
C ILE A 6 16.21 10.14 35.70
N LEU A 7 16.75 9.67 34.56
CA LEU A 7 16.09 8.68 33.72
C LEU A 7 15.91 7.39 34.52
N SER A 8 14.76 6.72 34.36
CA SER A 8 14.54 5.42 34.99
C SER A 8 15.53 4.39 34.42
N LEU A 9 15.88 3.37 35.21
CA LEU A 9 16.72 2.26 34.75
C LEU A 9 16.15 1.58 33.50
N GLU A 10 14.82 1.48 33.40
CA GLU A 10 14.13 0.98 32.20
C GLU A 10 14.38 1.84 30.97
N THR A 11 14.37 3.18 31.13
CA THR A 11 14.63 4.12 30.04
C THR A 11 16.09 4.02 29.58
N ILE A 12 17.02 3.91 30.54
CA ILE A 12 18.45 3.73 30.25
C ILE A 12 18.69 2.41 29.50
N ALA A 13 18.10 1.32 29.97
CA ALA A 13 18.21 0.01 29.31
C ALA A 13 17.62 0.04 27.89
N SER A 14 16.51 0.74 27.68
CA SER A 14 15.93 0.94 26.34
C SER A 14 16.88 1.70 25.40
N PHE A 15 17.57 2.73 25.89
CA PHE A 15 18.54 3.47 25.08
C PHE A 15 19.78 2.63 24.76
N GLN A 16 20.33 1.92 25.74
CA GLN A 16 21.47 1.01 25.53
C GLN A 16 21.17 -0.03 24.48
N LYS A 17 20.01 -0.69 24.57
CA LYS A 17 19.57 -1.67 23.57
C LYS A 17 19.42 -1.06 22.17
N SER A 18 18.96 0.18 22.06
CA SER A 18 18.82 0.87 20.76
C SER A 18 20.20 1.18 20.18
N ILE A 19 21.14 1.63 21.00
CA ILE A 19 22.53 1.91 20.61
C ILE A 19 23.21 0.63 20.11
N GLU A 20 23.08 -0.48 20.85
CA GLU A 20 23.66 -1.77 20.44
C GLU A 20 23.17 -2.23 19.06
N ILE A 21 21.89 -2.05 18.75
CA ILE A 21 21.31 -2.40 17.43
C ILE A 21 21.88 -1.51 16.32
N LEU A 22 22.01 -0.21 16.59
CA LEU A 22 22.59 0.74 15.64
C LEU A 22 24.08 0.44 15.39
N GLU A 23 24.84 0.16 16.44
CA GLU A 23 26.26 -0.24 16.35
C GLU A 23 26.45 -1.54 15.58
N LYS A 24 25.55 -2.52 15.78
CA LYS A 24 25.55 -3.77 15.03
C LYS A 24 25.27 -3.54 13.54
N SER A 25 24.31 -2.64 13.24
CA SER A 25 23.98 -2.25 11.87
C SER A 25 25.11 -1.50 11.15
N LEU A 26 26.08 -0.94 11.87
CA LEU A 26 27.26 -0.30 11.29
C LEU A 26 28.39 -1.26 10.96
N ASN A 27 28.46 -2.42 11.63
CA ASN A 27 29.64 -3.29 11.61
C ASN A 27 29.41 -4.67 10.96
N ASP A 28 28.17 -5.20 10.92
CA ASP A 28 27.80 -6.45 10.22
C ASP A 28 26.28 -6.58 10.10
N ALA A 29 25.64 -5.70 9.31
CA ALA A 29 24.19 -5.63 9.23
C ALA A 29 23.60 -6.80 8.44
N ASN A 30 22.64 -7.50 9.04
CA ASN A 30 21.70 -8.30 8.27
C ASN A 30 20.44 -7.45 7.93
N PRO A 31 19.59 -7.89 6.99
CA PRO A 31 18.41 -7.12 6.57
C PRO A 31 17.39 -6.82 7.69
N GLN A 32 17.37 -7.61 8.77
CA GLN A 32 16.52 -7.33 9.93
C GLN A 32 17.11 -6.25 10.82
N ASP A 33 18.43 -6.23 11.00
CA ASP A 33 19.12 -5.21 11.78
C ASP A 33 18.92 -3.84 11.12
N GLU A 34 19.05 -3.74 9.79
CA GLU A 34 18.77 -2.52 9.01
C GLU A 34 17.33 -2.03 9.17
N LEU A 35 16.34 -2.95 9.08
CA LEU A 35 14.94 -2.60 9.26
C LEU A 35 14.66 -2.04 10.66
N VAL A 36 15.24 -2.67 11.69
CA VAL A 36 15.03 -2.24 13.07
C VAL A 36 15.72 -0.89 13.32
N ALA A 37 16.91 -0.68 12.75
CA ALA A 37 17.61 0.60 12.81
C ALA A 37 16.76 1.73 12.17
N GLU A 38 16.21 1.51 10.98
CA GLU A 38 15.35 2.48 10.30
C GLU A 38 14.09 2.81 11.15
N ILE A 39 13.43 1.80 11.71
CA ILE A 39 12.28 2.02 12.61
C ILE A 39 12.67 2.84 13.85
N ILE A 40 13.86 2.61 14.42
CA ILE A 40 14.37 3.37 15.56
C ILE A 40 14.60 4.84 15.17
N GLU A 41 15.21 5.10 14.03
CA GLU A 41 15.46 6.46 13.53
C GLU A 41 14.16 7.22 13.25
N LEU A 42 13.20 6.58 12.57
CA LEU A 42 11.88 7.15 12.29
C LEU A 42 11.09 7.44 13.57
N LYS A 43 11.20 6.55 14.57
CA LYS A 43 10.56 6.76 15.88
C LYS A 43 11.21 7.95 16.61
N ASN A 44 12.53 8.02 16.61
CA ASN A 44 13.27 9.08 17.32
C ASN A 44 13.07 10.46 16.67
N SER A 45 12.84 10.50 15.36
CA SER A 45 12.46 11.72 14.62
C SER A 45 10.97 12.08 14.77
N GLY A 46 10.18 11.26 15.47
CA GLY A 46 8.75 11.49 15.69
C GLY A 46 7.89 11.25 14.44
N LEU A 47 8.47 10.69 13.37
CA LEU A 47 7.77 10.41 12.12
C LEU A 47 6.84 9.20 12.24
N ILE A 48 7.16 8.25 13.12
CA ILE A 48 6.32 7.08 13.39
C ILE A 48 6.09 6.86 14.88
N SER A 49 5.00 6.15 15.20
CA SER A 49 4.73 5.61 16.52
C SER A 49 4.71 4.09 16.46
N ILE A 50 5.55 3.42 17.26
CA ILE A 50 5.61 1.94 17.30
C ILE A 50 4.27 1.34 17.76
N SER A 51 3.58 1.97 18.71
CA SER A 51 2.27 1.48 19.18
C SER A 51 1.23 1.55 18.07
N LYS A 52 1.20 2.67 17.33
CA LYS A 52 0.32 2.85 16.17
C LYS A 52 0.64 1.84 15.07
N LEU A 53 1.92 1.69 14.72
CA LEU A 53 2.38 0.74 13.70
C LEU A 53 1.95 -0.70 14.04
N LYS A 54 2.07 -1.09 15.31
CA LYS A 54 1.62 -2.41 15.78
C LYS A 54 0.12 -2.61 15.62
N GLU A 55 -0.68 -1.62 15.98
CA GLU A 55 -2.13 -1.67 15.77
C GLU A 55 -2.50 -1.76 14.28
N ASP A 56 -1.79 -1.01 13.44
CA ASP A 56 -2.05 -0.98 12.00
C ASP A 56 -1.66 -2.30 11.33
N VAL A 57 -0.56 -2.95 11.75
CA VAL A 57 -0.24 -4.32 11.32
C VAL A 57 -1.34 -5.31 11.69
N ILE A 58 -1.87 -5.25 12.92
CA ILE A 58 -2.94 -6.15 13.38
C ILE A 58 -4.22 -5.94 12.55
N LYS A 59 -4.61 -4.68 12.32
CA LYS A 59 -5.77 -4.34 11.49
C LYS A 59 -5.58 -4.80 10.05
N LEU A 60 -4.40 -4.57 9.48
CA LEU A 60 -4.07 -4.98 8.12
C LEU A 60 -4.15 -6.49 7.96
N GLN A 61 -3.57 -7.26 8.90
CA GLN A 61 -3.62 -8.73 8.89
C GLN A 61 -5.08 -9.24 8.96
N TYR A 62 -5.89 -8.64 9.82
CA TYR A 62 -7.31 -8.99 9.97
C TYR A 62 -8.11 -8.69 8.68
N ASN A 63 -7.89 -7.52 8.08
CA ASN A 63 -8.56 -7.13 6.85
C ASN A 63 -8.09 -7.97 5.65
N LEU A 64 -6.81 -8.30 5.58
CA LEU A 64 -6.24 -9.17 4.54
C LEU A 64 -6.89 -10.55 4.55
N HIS A 65 -7.08 -11.14 5.74
CA HIS A 65 -7.79 -12.41 5.88
C HIS A 65 -9.24 -12.33 5.37
N LYS A 66 -9.95 -11.24 5.69
CA LYS A 66 -11.31 -11.01 5.19
C LYS A 66 -11.35 -10.84 3.67
N VAL A 67 -10.44 -10.05 3.12
CA VAL A 67 -10.33 -9.80 1.67
C VAL A 67 -10.08 -11.13 0.95
N THR A 68 -9.11 -11.93 1.40
CA THR A 68 -8.82 -13.24 0.78
C THR A 68 -10.06 -14.15 0.75
N LYS A 69 -10.83 -14.21 1.84
CA LYS A 69 -12.10 -14.96 1.86
C LYS A 69 -13.12 -14.42 0.86
N MET A 70 -13.27 -13.10 0.77
CA MET A 70 -14.18 -12.48 -0.19
C MET A 70 -13.75 -12.74 -1.64
N VAL A 71 -12.44 -12.71 -1.94
CA VAL A 71 -11.90 -13.01 -3.27
C VAL A 71 -12.22 -14.43 -3.70
N ILE A 72 -12.07 -15.42 -2.79
CA ILE A 72 -12.40 -16.82 -3.08
C ILE A 72 -13.88 -16.93 -3.48
N VAL A 73 -14.79 -16.37 -2.66
CA VAL A 73 -16.23 -16.42 -2.94
C VAL A 73 -16.59 -15.65 -4.21
N LEU A 74 -15.95 -14.50 -4.45
CA LEU A 74 -16.16 -13.72 -5.68
C LEU A 74 -15.76 -14.53 -6.90
N ARG A 75 -14.58 -15.16 -6.90
CA ARG A 75 -14.10 -16.00 -8.01
C ARG A 75 -15.05 -17.15 -8.29
N GLU A 76 -15.47 -17.88 -7.27
CA GLU A 76 -16.43 -18.98 -7.40
C GLU A 76 -17.74 -18.50 -8.03
N LYS A 77 -18.28 -17.36 -7.60
CA LYS A 77 -19.55 -16.84 -8.12
C LYS A 77 -19.44 -16.24 -9.52
N THR A 78 -18.33 -15.61 -9.84
CA THR A 78 -18.07 -15.10 -11.20
C THR A 78 -17.96 -16.22 -12.25
N GLN A 79 -17.51 -17.43 -11.88
CA GLN A 79 -17.51 -18.58 -12.79
C GLN A 79 -18.93 -19.00 -13.24
N PHE A 80 -19.97 -18.59 -12.51
CA PHE A 80 -21.37 -18.85 -12.86
C PHE A 80 -22.05 -17.65 -13.56
N ASN A 81 -21.27 -16.71 -14.12
CA ASN A 81 -21.79 -15.47 -14.73
C ASN A 81 -22.69 -14.65 -13.78
N GLN A 82 -22.46 -14.76 -12.47
CA GLN A 82 -23.16 -13.98 -11.45
C GLN A 82 -22.14 -13.22 -10.61
N LEU A 83 -21.86 -11.97 -10.95
CA LEU A 83 -21.15 -11.07 -10.03
C LEU A 83 -22.13 -10.65 -8.91
N PRO A 84 -21.87 -11.00 -7.65
CA PRO A 84 -22.69 -10.53 -6.54
C PRO A 84 -22.29 -9.09 -6.22
N ILE A 85 -23.01 -8.12 -6.77
CA ILE A 85 -22.70 -6.68 -6.69
C ILE A 85 -22.41 -6.23 -5.26
N LEU A 86 -23.25 -6.61 -4.30
CA LEU A 86 -23.06 -6.26 -2.89
C LEU A 86 -21.75 -6.81 -2.31
N LEU A 87 -21.34 -8.02 -2.73
CA LEU A 87 -20.09 -8.62 -2.28
C LEU A 87 -18.89 -7.89 -2.91
N PHE A 88 -18.99 -7.51 -4.18
CA PHE A 88 -17.97 -6.70 -4.85
C PHE A 88 -17.80 -5.32 -4.20
N ILE A 89 -18.89 -4.64 -3.88
CA ILE A 89 -18.87 -3.35 -3.19
C ILE A 89 -18.17 -3.48 -1.83
N ARG A 90 -18.54 -4.50 -1.05
CA ARG A 90 -17.92 -4.76 0.26
C ARG A 90 -16.43 -5.07 0.15
N TYR A 91 -16.04 -5.90 -0.83
CA TYR A 91 -14.64 -6.18 -1.13
C TYR A 91 -13.88 -4.90 -1.46
N SER A 92 -14.43 -4.06 -2.34
CA SER A 92 -13.80 -2.84 -2.82
C SER A 92 -13.61 -1.83 -1.69
N PHE A 93 -14.62 -1.62 -0.84
CA PHE A 93 -14.47 -0.75 0.33
C PHE A 93 -13.42 -1.26 1.33
N LEU A 94 -13.37 -2.57 1.56
CA LEU A 94 -12.41 -3.15 2.48
C LEU A 94 -10.98 -3.06 1.95
N LEU A 95 -10.79 -3.33 0.66
CA LEU A 95 -9.50 -3.20 0.00
C LEU A 95 -9.03 -1.74 -0.05
N LYS A 96 -9.93 -0.82 -0.39
CA LYS A 96 -9.68 0.63 -0.28
C LYS A 96 -9.19 1.02 1.11
N ALA A 97 -9.90 0.58 2.17
CA ALA A 97 -9.51 0.89 3.54
C ALA A 97 -8.12 0.33 3.90
N MET A 98 -7.73 -0.82 3.37
CA MET A 98 -6.37 -1.34 3.54
C MET A 98 -5.33 -0.49 2.82
N LEU A 99 -5.59 -0.10 1.57
CA LEU A 99 -4.67 0.71 0.76
C LEU A 99 -4.51 2.13 1.31
N ASP A 100 -5.55 2.69 1.91
CA ASP A 100 -5.47 4.00 2.56
C ASP A 100 -4.70 3.94 3.91
N GLN A 101 -4.72 2.79 4.59
CA GLN A 101 -4.06 2.59 5.88
C GLN A 101 -2.55 2.39 5.79
N VAL A 102 -2.01 2.10 4.61
CA VAL A 102 -0.61 1.71 4.45
C VAL A 102 0.36 2.89 4.34
N HIS A 103 -0.14 4.12 4.45
CA HIS A 103 0.66 5.35 4.37
C HIS A 103 1.83 5.36 5.36
N ASP A 104 1.60 5.00 6.63
CA ASP A 104 2.66 5.03 7.65
C ASP A 104 3.80 4.03 7.35
N PHE A 105 3.51 2.95 6.61
CA PHE A 105 4.52 1.99 6.19
C PHE A 105 5.36 2.49 5.01
N SER A 106 4.86 3.44 4.22
CA SER A 106 5.62 4.04 3.10
C SER A 106 6.83 4.86 3.55
N LEU A 107 6.85 5.28 4.82
CA LEU A 107 7.99 5.94 5.44
C LEU A 107 9.17 4.99 5.67
N ILE A 108 8.91 3.68 5.72
CA ILE A 108 9.92 2.64 5.90
C ILE A 108 10.39 2.19 4.52
N LYS A 109 11.60 2.62 4.13
CA LYS A 109 12.21 2.39 2.81
C LYS A 109 12.81 1.00 2.65
N ASN A 110 12.69 0.14 3.65
CA ASN A 110 13.13 -1.24 3.55
C ASN A 110 12.56 -1.95 2.31
N LYS A 111 13.46 -2.56 1.54
CA LYS A 111 13.14 -3.19 0.26
C LYS A 111 12.09 -4.30 0.39
N ASN A 112 12.17 -5.11 1.45
CA ASN A 112 11.23 -6.22 1.67
C ASN A 112 9.80 -5.71 1.91
N ILE A 113 9.66 -4.60 2.65
CA ILE A 113 8.36 -3.96 2.89
C ILE A 113 7.77 -3.43 1.59
N THR A 114 8.60 -2.76 0.80
CA THR A 114 8.21 -2.25 -0.53
C THR A 114 7.76 -3.38 -1.45
N GLU A 115 8.47 -4.52 -1.48
CA GLU A 115 8.10 -5.69 -2.27
C GLU A 115 6.78 -6.34 -1.83
N ILE A 116 6.51 -6.39 -0.52
CA ILE A 116 5.23 -6.90 0.02
C ILE A 116 4.07 -6.00 -0.45
N PHE A 117 4.22 -4.68 -0.35
CA PHE A 117 3.18 -3.74 -0.77
C PHE A 117 3.00 -3.70 -2.29
N LEU A 118 4.08 -3.86 -3.06
CA LEU A 118 4.01 -4.11 -4.50
C LEU A 118 3.14 -5.32 -4.81
N GLY A 119 3.42 -6.45 -4.16
CA GLY A 119 2.66 -7.69 -4.36
C GLY A 119 1.17 -7.53 -4.04
N LEU A 120 0.86 -6.83 -2.95
CA LEU A 120 -0.52 -6.50 -2.56
C LEU A 120 -1.23 -5.64 -3.60
N THR A 121 -0.55 -4.60 -4.09
CA THR A 121 -1.11 -3.64 -5.03
C THR A 121 -1.36 -4.27 -6.40
N LEU A 122 -0.43 -5.11 -6.88
CA LEU A 122 -0.62 -5.90 -8.10
C LEU A 122 -1.75 -6.93 -7.96
N ALA A 123 -1.85 -7.60 -6.81
CA ALA A 123 -2.93 -8.57 -6.56
C ALA A 123 -4.31 -7.88 -6.52
N ALA A 124 -4.38 -6.68 -5.94
CA ALA A 124 -5.56 -5.82 -5.96
C ALA A 124 -5.98 -5.46 -7.38
N LEU A 125 -5.02 -5.01 -8.21
CA LEU A 125 -5.28 -4.63 -9.60
C LEU A 125 -5.76 -5.82 -10.44
N LYS A 126 -5.08 -6.97 -10.36
CA LYS A 126 -5.50 -8.20 -11.06
C LYS A 126 -6.92 -8.62 -10.67
N THR A 127 -7.24 -8.52 -9.39
CA THR A 127 -8.59 -8.88 -8.91
C THR A 127 -9.64 -7.90 -9.43
N TYR A 128 -9.32 -6.60 -9.46
CA TYR A 128 -10.20 -5.60 -10.06
C TYR A 128 -10.46 -5.89 -11.55
N GLN A 129 -9.43 -6.18 -12.34
CA GLN A 129 -9.57 -6.52 -13.77
C GLN A 129 -10.50 -7.72 -14.00
N ILE A 130 -10.26 -8.83 -13.29
CA ILE A 130 -11.11 -10.05 -13.38
C ILE A 130 -12.57 -9.70 -13.10
N ILE A 131 -12.82 -8.83 -12.12
CA ILE A 131 -14.18 -8.45 -11.75
C ILE A 131 -14.79 -7.46 -12.74
N LYS A 132 -13.99 -6.54 -13.31
CA LYS A 132 -14.40 -5.63 -14.38
C LYS A 132 -14.80 -6.38 -15.65
N GLU A 133 -14.02 -7.39 -16.04
CA GLU A 133 -14.35 -8.26 -17.17
C GLU A 133 -15.65 -9.03 -16.89
N ALA A 134 -15.81 -9.58 -15.68
CA ALA A 134 -17.03 -10.26 -15.27
C ALA A 134 -18.25 -9.32 -15.15
N SER A 135 -18.07 -8.03 -14.91
CA SER A 135 -19.17 -7.06 -14.78
C SER A 135 -19.70 -6.52 -16.10
N SER A 136 -19.04 -6.84 -17.23
CA SER A 136 -19.53 -6.57 -18.59
C SER A 136 -20.83 -7.31 -18.95
N LEU A 137 -21.31 -8.18 -18.05
CA LEU A 137 -22.57 -8.92 -18.14
C LEU A 137 -23.82 -8.01 -18.04
N VAL A 138 -24.96 -8.57 -18.43
CA VAL A 138 -26.28 -7.92 -18.59
C VAL A 138 -26.84 -7.45 -17.22
N TYR A 139 -26.30 -6.38 -16.67
CA TYR A 139 -26.83 -5.69 -15.48
C TYR A 139 -27.71 -4.50 -15.87
N PRO A 140 -28.76 -4.19 -15.08
CA PRO A 140 -29.51 -2.93 -15.19
C PRO A 140 -28.57 -1.72 -15.10
N GLN A 141 -28.94 -0.60 -15.76
CA GLN A 141 -28.10 0.60 -15.84
C GLN A 141 -27.66 1.15 -14.48
N ASN A 142 -28.55 1.11 -13.47
CA ASN A 142 -28.25 1.58 -12.12
C ASN A 142 -27.15 0.74 -11.44
N GLU A 143 -27.18 -0.57 -11.65
CA GLU A 143 -26.19 -1.50 -11.10
C GLU A 143 -24.85 -1.34 -11.78
N LYS A 144 -24.84 -1.13 -13.11
CA LYS A 144 -23.62 -0.77 -13.86
C LYS A 144 -22.99 0.51 -13.34
N TYR A 145 -23.80 1.54 -13.05
CA TYR A 145 -23.30 2.80 -12.47
C TYR A 145 -22.66 2.57 -11.09
N ILE A 146 -23.31 1.82 -10.20
CA ILE A 146 -22.76 1.53 -8.87
C ILE A 146 -21.42 0.77 -8.98
N LEU A 147 -21.33 -0.20 -9.89
CA LEU A 147 -20.10 -0.95 -10.13
C LEU A 147 -18.98 -0.06 -10.66
N ALA A 148 -19.30 0.84 -11.60
CA ALA A 148 -18.34 1.79 -12.17
C ALA A 148 -17.80 2.75 -11.10
N GLU A 149 -18.68 3.42 -10.33
CA GLU A 149 -18.28 4.36 -9.28
C GLU A 149 -17.48 3.68 -8.16
N THR A 150 -17.89 2.48 -7.74
CA THR A 150 -17.13 1.68 -6.78
C THR A 150 -15.73 1.35 -7.31
N GLY A 151 -15.63 1.00 -8.59
CA GLY A 151 -14.38 0.72 -9.27
C GLY A 151 -13.44 1.92 -9.34
N LYS A 152 -13.98 3.12 -9.64
CA LYS A 152 -13.20 4.38 -9.67
C LYS A 152 -12.56 4.69 -8.33
N HIS A 153 -13.29 4.54 -7.23
CA HIS A 153 -12.72 4.79 -5.90
C HIS A 153 -11.65 3.75 -5.52
N LEU A 154 -11.84 2.50 -5.93
CA LEU A 154 -10.84 1.46 -5.69
C LEU A 154 -9.56 1.72 -6.48
N ILE A 155 -9.67 2.04 -7.77
CA ILE A 155 -8.49 2.30 -8.61
C ILE A 155 -7.72 3.53 -8.11
N GLN A 156 -8.41 4.57 -7.65
CA GLN A 156 -7.78 5.75 -7.05
C GLN A 156 -6.92 5.39 -5.83
N SER A 157 -7.42 4.55 -4.91
CA SER A 157 -6.63 4.11 -3.75
C SER A 157 -5.49 3.18 -4.14
N ILE A 158 -5.68 2.32 -5.16
CA ILE A 158 -4.59 1.52 -5.74
C ILE A 158 -3.49 2.46 -6.27
N PHE A 159 -3.84 3.49 -7.02
CA PHE A 159 -2.91 4.49 -7.52
C PHE A 159 -2.17 5.19 -6.39
N GLN A 160 -2.89 5.74 -5.41
CA GLN A 160 -2.29 6.43 -4.29
C GLN A 160 -1.28 5.56 -3.54
N ALA A 161 -1.63 4.30 -3.27
CA ALA A 161 -0.72 3.34 -2.65
C ALA A 161 0.51 3.08 -3.54
N SER A 162 0.32 2.84 -4.85
CA SER A 162 1.41 2.67 -5.80
C SER A 162 2.39 3.84 -5.80
N VAL A 163 1.90 5.08 -5.71
CA VAL A 163 2.76 6.27 -5.66
C VAL A 163 3.51 6.36 -4.33
N GLN A 164 2.82 6.13 -3.22
CA GLN A 164 3.41 6.23 -1.88
C GLN A 164 4.60 5.28 -1.70
N PHE A 165 4.49 4.06 -2.21
CA PHE A 165 5.58 3.09 -2.15
C PHE A 165 6.57 3.21 -3.32
N ASN A 166 6.39 4.20 -4.21
CA ASN A 166 7.18 4.39 -5.43
C ASN A 166 7.23 3.15 -6.34
N VAL A 167 6.08 2.50 -6.51
CA VAL A 167 5.95 1.18 -7.14
C VAL A 167 5.14 1.22 -8.44
N ILE A 168 5.14 2.34 -9.14
CA ILE A 168 4.60 2.37 -10.50
C ILE A 168 5.54 1.55 -11.40
N ALA A 169 5.29 0.25 -11.48
CA ALA A 169 5.96 -0.67 -12.39
C ALA A 169 5.43 -0.49 -13.82
N GLU A 170 6.21 -0.85 -14.84
CA GLU A 170 5.72 -0.86 -16.23
C GLU A 170 4.51 -1.80 -16.36
N ASP A 171 4.55 -2.97 -15.72
CA ASP A 171 3.41 -3.90 -15.60
C ASP A 171 2.15 -3.24 -15.04
N PHE A 172 2.27 -2.26 -14.14
CA PHE A 172 1.14 -1.50 -13.60
C PHE A 172 0.52 -0.61 -14.69
N VAL A 173 1.34 0.08 -15.48
CA VAL A 173 0.87 0.92 -16.59
C VAL A 173 0.30 0.07 -17.73
N GLU A 174 0.90 -1.08 -18.04
CA GLU A 174 0.40 -2.01 -19.06
C GLU A 174 -0.90 -2.72 -18.64
N SER A 175 -1.07 -3.03 -17.36
CA SER A 175 -2.33 -3.57 -16.83
C SER A 175 -3.41 -2.49 -16.62
N LEU A 176 -3.06 -1.22 -16.77
CA LEU A 176 -4.00 -0.10 -16.76
C LEU A 176 -4.61 0.16 -18.13
N ASP A 177 -4.82 -0.86 -18.96
CA ASP A 177 -5.69 -0.82 -20.17
C ASP A 177 -7.16 -0.57 -19.74
N ILE A 178 -7.35 0.57 -19.10
CA ILE A 178 -8.51 1.09 -18.41
C ILE A 178 -9.01 2.20 -19.32
N GLU A 179 -10.18 2.00 -19.92
CA GLU A 179 -10.90 3.04 -20.67
C GLU A 179 -10.84 4.38 -19.92
N GLU A 180 -10.46 5.45 -20.64
CA GLU A 180 -10.17 6.81 -20.13
C GLU A 180 -11.21 7.32 -19.10
N ASP A 181 -12.48 6.95 -19.27
CA ASP A 181 -13.60 7.36 -18.41
C ASP A 181 -13.58 6.81 -16.97
N SER A 182 -12.64 5.92 -16.63
CA SER A 182 -12.54 5.30 -15.29
C SER A 182 -11.34 5.73 -14.46
N ILE A 183 -10.47 6.58 -14.99
CA ILE A 183 -9.40 7.25 -14.24
C ILE A 183 -9.93 8.63 -13.80
N PRO A 184 -10.00 8.95 -12.49
CA PRO A 184 -10.32 10.32 -12.06
C PRO A 184 -9.30 11.29 -12.69
N GLN A 185 -9.74 12.41 -13.27
CA GLN A 185 -8.84 13.39 -13.93
C GLN A 185 -7.65 13.84 -13.05
N GLU A 186 -7.86 13.89 -11.73
CA GLU A 186 -6.80 14.20 -10.75
C GLU A 186 -5.72 13.10 -10.69
N SER A 187 -6.11 11.83 -10.87
CA SER A 187 -5.21 10.67 -10.91
C SER A 187 -4.47 10.57 -12.25
N GLU A 188 -5.11 10.98 -13.34
CA GLU A 188 -4.50 11.04 -14.67
C GLU A 188 -3.35 12.05 -14.72
N ALA A 189 -3.56 13.27 -14.20
CA ALA A 189 -2.51 14.28 -14.08
C ALA A 189 -1.33 13.81 -13.22
N MET A 190 -1.61 13.06 -12.14
CA MET A 190 -0.60 12.47 -11.27
C MET A 190 0.19 11.35 -11.97
N LEU A 191 -0.47 10.52 -12.79
CA LEU A 191 0.17 9.48 -13.59
C LEU A 191 1.03 10.04 -14.72
N ILE A 192 0.53 11.06 -15.43
CA ILE A 192 1.29 11.79 -16.45
C ILE A 192 2.52 12.42 -15.80
N SER A 193 2.37 13.03 -14.61
CA SER A 193 3.50 13.55 -13.85
C SER A 193 4.52 12.46 -13.54
N LEU A 194 4.11 11.32 -12.99
CA LEU A 194 5.02 10.24 -12.58
C LEU A 194 5.69 9.51 -13.77
N ALA A 195 4.95 9.29 -14.85
CA ALA A 195 5.48 8.76 -16.10
C ALA A 195 6.49 9.73 -16.72
N SER A 196 6.25 11.04 -16.60
CA SER A 196 7.20 12.05 -17.04
C SER A 196 8.47 12.07 -16.16
N THR A 197 8.36 11.86 -14.83
CA THR A 197 9.53 11.78 -13.94
C THR A 197 10.47 10.65 -14.33
N LYS A 198 9.95 9.45 -14.65
CA LYS A 198 10.75 8.33 -15.19
C LYS A 198 11.43 8.65 -16.52
N LYS A 199 10.79 9.45 -17.37
CA LYS A 199 11.37 9.91 -18.64
C LYS A 199 12.57 10.85 -18.42
N TRP A 200 12.54 11.63 -17.35
CA TRP A 200 13.62 12.54 -16.95
C TRP A 200 14.70 11.89 -16.08
N ASP A 201 14.43 10.74 -15.45
CA ASP A 201 15.43 9.99 -14.67
C ASP A 201 16.69 9.66 -15.48
N TRP A 202 16.54 9.33 -16.77
CA TRP A 202 17.68 9.12 -17.67
C TRP A 202 18.48 10.41 -17.93
N VAL A 203 17.79 11.55 -18.01
CA VAL A 203 18.42 12.87 -18.20
C VAL A 203 19.17 13.29 -16.92
N TYR A 204 18.56 13.12 -15.74
CA TYR A 204 19.18 13.43 -14.46
C TYR A 204 20.39 12.54 -14.15
N ARG A 205 20.35 11.24 -14.51
CA ARG A 205 21.51 10.34 -14.37
C ARG A 205 22.68 10.67 -15.29
N ASN A 206 22.43 11.34 -16.42
CA ASN A 206 23.46 11.77 -17.35
C ASN A 206 23.97 13.20 -17.07
N LEU A 207 23.32 13.93 -16.18
CA LEU A 207 23.71 15.27 -15.74
C LEU A 207 24.51 15.26 -14.41
N ALA A 208 24.51 14.15 -13.69
CA ALA A 208 25.36 13.89 -12.51
C ALA A 208 26.63 13.14 -12.92
#